data_AF-A0A6A6Y3N5-F1
#
_entry.id   AF-A0A6A6Y3N5-F1
#
_cell.length_a   1.000
_cell.length_b   1.000
_cell.length_c   1.000
_cell.angle_alpha   90.00
_cell.angle_beta   90.00
_cell.angle_gamma   90.00
#
_symmetry.space_group_name_H-M   'P 1'
#
loop_
_entity.id
_entity.type
_entity.pdbx_description
1 polymer ?
#
loop_
_entity_poly.entity_id
_entity_poly.type
_entity_poly.pdbx_seq_one_letter_code
_entity_poly.pdbx_strand_id
1 'polypeptide(L)'
;METCNRIWPEQINTTGLTHLYFAFAYIDPVTFSIVPAEPADVELIPRFTALKTQSMQTWIAVGGWSFSDPGPTQGTWSAMTSSKENRASFITSYPATDVRGGHEEDTANLVFLVQELRAAFGTRYGLSVILAPDYWYLRGMDPKAMEPYVDWFGFMGYDLHGAWDAAVKTVGPIIRPQSDIRDIDKDLLPLWFDDLDPHKVNLGLAYYGRGFTVSDTKCMYFGCTFTGPSKASNCTQTEGFMSDR
;
A
#
# COMPACT_ATOMS: atom_id res chain seq x y z
N MET A 1 -5.08 1.08 15.74
CA MET A 1 -6.12 0.04 15.55
C MET A 1 -7.48 0.63 15.85
N GLU A 2 -8.53 0.19 15.13
CA GLU A 2 -9.91 0.60 15.43
C GLU A 2 -10.41 0.03 16.77
N THR A 3 -11.39 0.73 17.36
CA THR A 3 -12.00 0.35 18.66
C THR A 3 -13.38 -0.29 18.51
N CYS A 4 -14.04 -0.10 17.37
CA CYS A 4 -15.27 -0.81 16.98
C CYS A 4 -14.94 -2.04 16.11
N ASN A 5 -15.98 -2.81 15.74
CA ASN A 5 -16.02 -3.70 14.57
C ASN A 5 -14.87 -4.73 14.40
N ARG A 6 -14.15 -5.05 15.48
CA ARG A 6 -12.99 -5.96 15.44
C ARG A 6 -13.40 -7.36 14.97
N ILE A 7 -12.81 -7.79 13.87
CA ILE A 7 -13.00 -9.11 13.26
C ILE A 7 -11.76 -9.99 13.50
N TRP A 8 -12.00 -11.24 13.88
CA TRP A 8 -11.01 -12.30 13.81
C TRP A 8 -10.94 -12.88 12.39
N PRO A 9 -9.84 -13.53 11.97
CA PRO A 9 -9.69 -14.04 10.60
C PRO A 9 -10.85 -14.96 10.18
N GLU A 10 -11.32 -15.82 11.07
CA GLU A 10 -12.42 -16.77 10.84
C GLU A 10 -13.81 -16.12 10.69
N GLN A 11 -13.90 -14.79 10.92
CA GLN A 11 -15.13 -14.00 10.73
C GLN A 11 -15.14 -13.23 9.40
N ILE A 12 -14.06 -13.28 8.61
CA ILE A 12 -13.97 -12.64 7.31
C ILE A 12 -14.91 -13.35 6.33
N ASN A 13 -15.89 -12.63 5.77
CA ASN A 13 -16.69 -13.15 4.67
C ASN A 13 -15.86 -13.18 3.38
N THR A 14 -15.40 -14.36 3.01
CA THR A 14 -14.58 -14.61 1.81
C THR A 14 -15.40 -14.81 0.53
N THR A 15 -16.73 -14.71 0.59
CA THR A 15 -17.62 -14.94 -0.56
C THR A 15 -17.33 -13.96 -1.70
N GLY A 16 -16.93 -14.48 -2.86
CA GLY A 16 -16.60 -13.68 -4.05
C GLY A 16 -15.15 -13.20 -4.12
N LEU A 17 -14.32 -13.43 -3.09
CA LEU A 17 -12.90 -13.09 -3.11
C LEU A 17 -12.09 -14.19 -3.79
N THR A 18 -11.12 -13.79 -4.63
CA THR A 18 -10.11 -14.68 -5.23
C THR A 18 -8.77 -14.59 -4.51
N HIS A 19 -8.49 -13.43 -3.89
CA HIS A 19 -7.26 -13.15 -3.16
C HIS A 19 -7.61 -12.33 -1.91
N LEU A 20 -7.05 -12.70 -0.77
CA LEU A 20 -7.20 -12.00 0.51
C LEU A 20 -5.80 -11.71 1.06
N TYR A 21 -5.54 -10.45 1.47
CA TYR A 21 -4.21 -9.99 1.91
C TYR A 21 -4.18 -9.71 3.42
N PHE A 22 -3.17 -10.21 4.12
CA PHE A 22 -2.84 -9.78 5.48
C PHE A 22 -2.00 -8.50 5.40
N ALA A 23 -2.53 -7.40 5.92
CA ALA A 23 -1.90 -6.09 5.94
C ALA A 23 -1.57 -5.71 7.40
N PHE A 24 -0.31 -5.73 7.85
CA PHE A 24 0.93 -6.01 7.11
C PHE A 24 1.88 -6.90 7.93
N ALA A 25 2.85 -7.51 7.27
CA ALA A 25 4.13 -7.84 7.89
C ALA A 25 5.11 -6.68 7.68
N TYR A 26 6.04 -6.46 8.60
CA TYR A 26 7.05 -5.40 8.52
C TYR A 26 8.42 -5.96 8.13
N ILE A 27 9.36 -5.07 7.85
CA ILE A 27 10.77 -5.42 7.63
C ILE A 27 11.58 -4.95 8.84
N ASP A 28 12.36 -5.82 9.46
CA ASP A 28 13.23 -5.48 10.60
C ASP A 28 14.37 -4.55 10.14
N PRO A 29 14.61 -3.37 10.77
CA PRO A 29 15.66 -2.43 10.36
C PRO A 29 17.11 -2.89 10.64
N VAL A 30 17.32 -4.04 11.29
CA VAL A 30 18.63 -4.62 11.63
C VAL A 30 18.67 -6.16 11.46
N THR A 31 17.66 -6.75 10.82
CA THR A 31 17.78 -8.05 10.13
C THR A 31 17.23 -8.02 8.70
N PHE A 32 16.81 -6.84 8.20
CA PHE A 32 16.15 -6.57 6.92
C PHE A 32 15.13 -7.67 6.54
N SER A 33 14.44 -8.23 7.56
CA SER A 33 13.67 -9.49 7.51
C SER A 33 12.17 -9.30 7.68
N ILE A 34 11.37 -10.16 7.04
CA ILE A 34 9.92 -10.17 7.24
C ILE A 34 9.57 -10.58 8.68
N VAL A 35 8.96 -9.66 9.43
CA VAL A 35 8.54 -9.84 10.83
C VAL A 35 7.06 -9.52 11.02
N PRO A 36 6.40 -10.05 12.08
CA PRO A 36 5.13 -9.52 12.58
C PRO A 36 5.18 -7.99 12.71
N ALA A 37 4.14 -7.27 12.27
CA ALA A 37 4.07 -5.82 12.48
C ALA A 37 3.70 -5.52 13.94
N GLU A 38 2.81 -6.33 14.51
CA GLU A 38 2.40 -6.33 15.92
C GLU A 38 2.64 -7.72 16.55
N PRO A 39 2.90 -7.82 17.87
CA PRO A 39 3.10 -9.10 18.55
C PRO A 39 1.94 -10.09 18.41
N ALA A 40 0.72 -9.59 18.18
CA ALA A 40 -0.48 -10.41 17.95
C ALA A 40 -0.47 -11.14 16.59
N ASP A 41 0.27 -10.64 15.60
CA ASP A 41 0.23 -11.19 14.23
C ASP A 41 0.85 -12.59 14.16
N VAL A 42 1.69 -12.96 15.14
CA VAL A 42 2.23 -14.31 15.34
C VAL A 42 1.09 -15.35 15.45
N GLU A 43 -0.01 -15.00 16.10
CA GLU A 43 -1.20 -15.87 16.19
C GLU A 43 -2.18 -15.66 15.02
N LEU A 44 -2.28 -14.43 14.50
CA LEU A 44 -3.25 -14.08 13.45
C LEU A 44 -2.84 -14.57 12.06
N ILE A 45 -1.56 -14.52 11.68
CA ILE A 45 -1.09 -14.91 10.34
C ILE A 45 -1.34 -16.41 10.05
N PRO A 46 -1.08 -17.36 10.97
CA PRO A 46 -1.46 -18.77 10.78
C PRO A 46 -2.98 -18.97 10.63
N ARG A 47 -3.78 -18.28 11.45
CA ARG A 47 -5.25 -18.34 11.40
C ARG A 47 -5.80 -17.76 10.09
N PHE A 48 -5.22 -16.67 9.63
CA PHE A 48 -5.53 -16.02 8.36
C PHE A 48 -5.14 -16.89 7.14
N THR A 49 -3.93 -17.44 7.12
CA THR A 49 -3.48 -18.29 6.00
C THR A 49 -4.16 -19.66 5.96
N ALA A 50 -4.87 -20.04 7.02
CA ALA A 50 -5.79 -21.19 7.02
C ALA A 50 -7.13 -20.93 6.30
N LEU A 51 -7.48 -19.66 6.00
CA LEU A 51 -8.72 -19.31 5.28
C LEU A 51 -8.70 -19.67 3.79
N LYS A 52 -7.53 -20.02 3.24
CA LYS A 52 -7.36 -20.37 1.81
C LYS A 52 -8.24 -21.54 1.40
N THR A 53 -8.77 -21.49 0.19
CA THR A 53 -9.61 -22.54 -0.40
C THR A 53 -9.03 -23.00 -1.75
N GLN A 54 -9.76 -23.82 -2.50
CA GLN A 54 -9.39 -24.14 -3.88
C GLN A 54 -9.60 -22.96 -4.85
N SER A 55 -10.37 -21.93 -4.45
CA SER A 55 -10.71 -20.78 -5.30
C SER A 55 -10.30 -19.42 -4.72
N MET A 56 -9.83 -19.36 -3.47
CA MET A 56 -9.34 -18.14 -2.82
C MET A 56 -7.94 -18.38 -2.23
N GLN A 57 -7.00 -17.52 -2.58
CA GLN A 57 -5.64 -17.51 -2.04
C GLN A 57 -5.50 -16.54 -0.86
N THR A 58 -4.57 -16.82 0.05
CA THR A 58 -4.20 -15.95 1.17
C THR A 58 -2.77 -15.44 0.99
N TRP A 59 -2.60 -14.12 0.98
CA TRP A 59 -1.36 -13.41 0.69
C TRP A 59 -0.92 -12.59 1.91
N ILE A 60 0.36 -12.25 2.02
CA ILE A 60 0.90 -11.34 3.04
C ILE A 60 1.44 -10.11 2.32
N ALA A 61 0.93 -8.94 2.68
CA ALA A 61 1.48 -7.66 2.23
C ALA A 61 2.60 -7.23 3.19
N VAL A 62 3.71 -6.73 2.65
CA VAL A 62 4.86 -6.26 3.43
C VAL A 62 4.92 -4.73 3.37
N GLY A 63 5.27 -4.07 4.48
CA GLY A 63 5.40 -2.61 4.57
C GLY A 63 4.08 -1.91 4.91
N GLY A 64 3.55 -1.11 3.98
CA GLY A 64 2.44 -0.18 4.24
C GLY A 64 2.90 1.22 4.65
N TRP A 65 2.00 2.22 4.64
CA TRP A 65 2.36 3.64 4.80
C TRP A 65 3.21 3.91 6.04
N SER A 66 2.71 3.57 7.23
CA SER A 66 3.38 3.90 8.50
C SER A 66 4.62 3.07 8.81
N PHE A 67 4.96 2.10 7.97
CA PHE A 67 6.29 1.49 8.00
C PHE A 67 7.37 2.51 7.57
N SER A 68 7.02 3.46 6.71
CA SER A 68 7.91 4.51 6.20
C SER A 68 7.71 5.89 6.84
N ASP A 69 6.90 6.00 7.91
CA ASP A 69 6.82 7.22 8.73
C ASP A 69 8.16 7.47 9.47
N PRO A 70 8.48 8.72 9.86
CA PRO A 70 9.76 9.06 10.52
C PRO A 70 10.01 8.27 11.81
N GLY A 71 11.03 7.40 11.78
CA GLY A 71 11.28 6.42 12.82
C GLY A 71 12.36 5.40 12.41
N PRO A 72 12.55 4.31 13.18
CA PRO A 72 13.61 3.33 12.92
C PRO A 72 13.44 2.57 11.59
N THR A 73 12.21 2.45 11.09
CA THR A 73 11.86 1.73 9.84
C THR A 73 11.78 2.63 8.60
N GLN A 74 11.80 3.96 8.77
CA GLN A 74 11.73 4.93 7.67
C GLN A 74 12.72 4.59 6.55
N GLY A 75 13.93 4.20 6.96
CA GLY A 75 15.00 3.76 6.08
C GLY A 75 15.21 2.26 6.12
N THR A 76 14.21 1.45 5.75
CA THR A 76 14.32 -0.04 5.71
C THR A 76 13.82 -0.70 4.41
N TRP A 77 13.16 0.04 3.52
CA TRP A 77 12.83 -0.47 2.16
C TRP A 77 14.00 -0.37 1.19
N SER A 78 14.31 0.85 0.80
CA SER A 78 15.16 1.21 -0.33
C SER A 78 16.55 0.57 -0.38
N ALA A 79 17.18 0.32 0.76
CA ALA A 79 18.53 -0.22 0.84
C ALA A 79 18.64 -1.57 1.57
N MET A 80 17.50 -2.20 1.82
CA MET A 80 17.31 -3.59 1.45
C MET A 80 17.47 -3.74 -0.07
N THR A 81 16.92 -2.83 -0.89
CA THR A 81 17.08 -2.94 -2.35
C THR A 81 18.49 -2.62 -2.88
N SER A 82 19.25 -1.73 -2.23
CA SER A 82 20.53 -1.14 -2.68
C SER A 82 21.73 -2.06 -2.92
N SER A 83 21.66 -3.35 -2.57
CA SER A 83 22.68 -4.32 -2.98
C SER A 83 22.05 -5.67 -3.23
N LYS A 84 22.73 -6.49 -4.04
CA LYS A 84 22.29 -7.86 -4.30
C LYS A 84 22.29 -8.68 -3.02
N GLU A 85 23.23 -8.44 -2.12
CA GLU A 85 23.37 -9.11 -0.84
C GLU A 85 22.20 -8.77 0.08
N ASN A 86 21.78 -7.50 0.12
CA ASN A 86 20.67 -7.02 0.94
C ASN A 86 19.30 -7.44 0.37
N ARG A 87 19.15 -7.53 -0.96
CA ARG A 87 17.95 -8.10 -1.60
C ARG A 87 17.87 -9.60 -1.43
N ALA A 88 18.96 -10.32 -1.75
CA ALA A 88 19.05 -11.75 -1.53
C ALA A 88 18.78 -12.08 -0.07
N SER A 89 19.23 -11.24 0.85
CA SER A 89 18.88 -11.30 2.27
C SER A 89 17.39 -11.17 2.54
N PHE A 90 16.69 -10.13 2.07
CA PHE A 90 15.23 -10.00 2.25
C PHE A 90 14.42 -11.12 1.55
N ILE A 91 14.85 -11.56 0.37
CA ILE A 91 14.24 -12.67 -0.38
C ILE A 91 14.44 -13.99 0.36
N THR A 92 15.65 -14.18 0.90
CA THR A 92 15.97 -15.29 1.80
C THR A 92 15.29 -15.12 3.15
N SER A 93 14.89 -13.89 3.55
CA SER A 93 14.38 -13.61 4.90
C SER A 93 13.05 -14.28 5.23
N TYR A 94 12.43 -14.89 4.22
CA TYR A 94 11.37 -15.87 4.34
C TYR A 94 11.82 -17.19 5.04
N PRO A 95 13.12 -17.41 5.31
CA PRO A 95 13.69 -17.19 6.66
C PRO A 95 15.11 -16.53 6.78
N ALA A 96 15.16 -15.38 7.48
CA ALA A 96 16.32 -14.63 8.08
C ALA A 96 17.34 -13.78 7.24
N THR A 97 17.65 -12.58 7.78
CA THR A 97 18.89 -11.72 7.70
C THR A 97 19.37 -11.20 6.34
N ASP A 98 19.97 -10.00 6.10
CA ASP A 98 20.17 -8.67 6.76
C ASP A 98 20.48 -7.60 5.63
N VAL A 99 20.45 -6.24 5.58
CA VAL A 99 20.41 -4.95 6.43
C VAL A 99 18.44 -2.66 6.03
N ARG A 100 18.34 -1.72 4.98
CA ARG A 100 18.30 -0.20 5.05
C ARG A 100 17.30 0.49 4.05
N GLY A 101 17.17 1.80 3.69
CA GLY A 101 17.79 3.11 3.99
C GLY A 101 18.21 3.93 2.72
N GLY A 102 17.30 4.75 2.13
CA GLY A 102 17.17 4.96 0.65
C GLY A 102 17.73 6.16 -0.12
N HIS A 103 17.79 5.99 -1.46
CA HIS A 103 18.69 6.68 -2.42
C HIS A 103 18.12 6.78 -3.86
N GLU A 104 18.90 7.32 -4.82
CA GLU A 104 18.47 7.47 -6.23
C GLU A 104 18.42 6.15 -7.01
N GLU A 105 19.19 5.14 -6.61
CA GLU A 105 19.26 3.83 -7.27
C GLU A 105 18.04 2.94 -7.00
N ASP A 106 17.16 3.35 -6.07
CA ASP A 106 15.99 2.59 -5.59
C ASP A 106 15.09 2.08 -6.73
N THR A 107 14.88 2.89 -7.79
CA THR A 107 14.03 2.52 -8.94
C THR A 107 14.51 1.24 -9.62
N ALA A 108 15.80 1.16 -9.96
CA ALA A 108 16.38 -0.02 -10.62
C ALA A 108 16.54 -1.20 -9.64
N ASN A 109 16.83 -0.89 -8.37
CA ASN A 109 16.96 -1.90 -7.33
C ASN A 109 15.62 -2.57 -6.97
N LEU A 110 14.49 -1.86 -7.09
CA LEU A 110 13.15 -2.43 -6.98
C LEU A 110 12.85 -3.41 -8.13
N VAL A 111 13.25 -3.09 -9.36
CA VAL A 111 13.14 -4.04 -10.50
C VAL A 111 13.94 -5.31 -10.22
N PHE A 112 15.20 -5.18 -9.76
CA PHE A 112 16.01 -6.33 -9.39
C PHE A 112 15.39 -7.14 -8.23
N LEU A 113 14.83 -6.48 -7.21
CA LEU A 113 14.13 -7.15 -6.11
C LEU A 113 12.97 -8.02 -6.64
N VAL A 114 12.13 -7.48 -7.51
CA VAL A 114 10.95 -8.19 -8.03
C VAL A 114 11.35 -9.31 -8.99
N GLN A 115 12.40 -9.12 -9.79
CA GLN A 115 13.01 -10.17 -10.61
C GLN A 115 13.58 -11.32 -9.75
N GLU A 116 14.36 -10.99 -8.71
CA GLU A 116 15.00 -11.96 -7.82
C GLU A 116 13.95 -12.68 -6.93
N LEU A 117 12.89 -11.98 -6.49
CA LEU A 117 11.71 -12.57 -5.81
C LEU A 117 11.01 -13.58 -6.72
N ARG A 118 10.72 -13.24 -7.98
CA ARG A 118 10.09 -14.19 -8.92
C ARG A 118 10.97 -15.41 -9.15
N ALA A 119 12.28 -15.24 -9.26
CA ALA A 119 13.22 -16.35 -9.41
C ALA A 119 13.20 -17.30 -8.19
N ALA A 120 13.05 -16.76 -6.97
CA ALA A 120 12.97 -17.54 -5.74
C ALA A 120 11.59 -18.20 -5.52
N PHE A 121 10.50 -17.50 -5.85
CA PHE A 121 9.12 -17.98 -5.68
C PHE A 121 8.70 -18.98 -6.78
N GLY A 122 9.21 -18.80 -7.99
CA GLY A 122 8.84 -19.55 -9.19
C GLY A 122 7.33 -19.52 -9.42
N THR A 123 6.72 -20.71 -9.39
CA THR A 123 5.26 -20.94 -9.47
C THR A 123 4.62 -21.35 -8.13
N ARG A 124 5.40 -21.39 -7.03
CA ARG A 124 4.91 -21.84 -5.71
C ARG A 124 4.14 -20.74 -4.97
N TYR A 125 4.54 -19.49 -5.17
CA TYR A 125 3.90 -18.31 -4.60
C TYR A 125 3.68 -17.28 -5.71
N GLY A 126 2.63 -16.48 -5.58
CA GLY A 126 2.44 -15.30 -6.39
C GLY A 126 3.25 -14.11 -5.87
N LEU A 127 3.39 -13.08 -6.71
CA LEU A 127 4.09 -11.84 -6.42
C LEU A 127 3.32 -10.67 -7.03
N SER A 128 2.94 -9.68 -6.21
CA SER A 128 2.20 -8.50 -6.64
C SER A 128 2.76 -7.25 -5.97
N VAL A 129 2.96 -6.18 -6.74
CA VAL A 129 3.52 -4.91 -6.26
C VAL A 129 2.40 -3.87 -6.18
N ILE A 130 2.37 -3.09 -5.10
CA ILE A 130 1.43 -1.97 -4.96
C ILE A 130 2.03 -0.74 -5.63
N LEU A 131 1.23 -0.08 -6.48
CA LEU A 131 1.57 1.18 -7.14
C LEU A 131 0.81 2.33 -6.45
N ALA A 132 1.54 3.39 -6.12
CA ALA A 132 0.97 4.63 -5.62
C ALA A 132 0.27 5.40 -6.76
N PRO A 133 -0.77 6.20 -6.47
CA PRO A 133 -1.63 6.79 -7.50
C PRO A 133 -1.26 8.24 -7.87
N ASP A 134 -0.01 8.64 -7.65
CA ASP A 134 0.48 9.97 -8.01
C ASP A 134 1.86 9.84 -8.69
N TYR A 135 2.04 10.56 -9.78
CA TYR A 135 3.25 10.62 -10.58
C TYR A 135 4.55 10.84 -9.77
N TRP A 136 4.50 11.62 -8.68
CA TRP A 136 5.64 11.90 -7.81
C TRP A 136 6.21 10.66 -7.12
N TYR A 137 5.38 9.64 -6.90
CA TYR A 137 5.78 8.33 -6.40
C TYR A 137 6.03 7.34 -7.55
N LEU A 138 5.17 7.30 -8.57
CA LEU A 138 5.31 6.39 -9.71
C LEU A 138 6.64 6.55 -10.45
N ARG A 139 7.15 7.79 -10.60
CA ARG A 139 8.46 8.09 -11.22
C ARG A 139 9.67 7.49 -10.48
N GLY A 140 9.49 6.99 -9.26
CA GLY A 140 10.49 6.25 -8.47
C GLY A 140 10.38 4.73 -8.62
N MET A 141 9.56 4.26 -9.56
CA MET A 141 9.30 2.86 -9.86
C MET A 141 9.43 2.65 -11.37
N ASP A 142 9.73 1.42 -11.80
CA ASP A 142 9.63 1.01 -13.20
C ASP A 142 8.65 -0.16 -13.32
N PRO A 143 7.33 0.11 -13.42
CA PRO A 143 6.31 -0.93 -13.54
C PRO A 143 6.50 -1.78 -14.80
N LYS A 144 7.04 -1.22 -15.89
CA LYS A 144 7.18 -1.94 -17.15
C LYS A 144 8.31 -2.98 -17.09
N ALA A 145 9.45 -2.66 -16.47
CA ALA A 145 10.50 -3.64 -16.23
C ALA A 145 10.12 -4.67 -15.14
N MET A 146 9.20 -4.34 -14.23
CA MET A 146 8.62 -5.30 -13.26
C MET A 146 7.54 -6.22 -13.84
N GLU A 147 6.88 -5.82 -14.94
CA GLU A 147 5.74 -6.51 -15.58
C GLU A 147 5.93 -8.03 -15.82
N PRO A 148 7.10 -8.51 -16.30
CA PRO A 148 7.31 -9.95 -16.57
C PRO A 148 7.43 -10.80 -15.29
N TYR A 149 7.59 -10.15 -14.13
CA TYR A 149 7.94 -10.79 -12.87
C TYR A 149 6.80 -10.76 -11.85
N VAL A 150 5.86 -9.80 -11.93
CA VAL A 150 4.64 -9.80 -11.10
C VAL A 150 3.53 -10.62 -11.75
N ASP A 151 2.61 -11.16 -10.94
CA ASP A 151 1.33 -11.67 -11.44
C ASP A 151 0.41 -10.50 -11.84
N TRP A 152 0.32 -9.48 -10.97
CA TRP A 152 -0.34 -8.19 -11.20
C TRP A 152 0.25 -7.08 -10.30
N PHE A 153 -0.07 -5.84 -10.63
CA PHE A 153 0.08 -4.65 -9.79
C PHE A 153 -1.25 -4.31 -9.12
N GLY A 154 -1.21 -3.81 -7.88
CA GLY A 154 -2.37 -3.19 -7.22
C GLY A 154 -2.24 -1.67 -7.24
N PHE A 155 -3.03 -0.97 -8.04
CA PHE A 155 -3.02 0.49 -8.12
C PHE A 155 -3.98 1.09 -7.09
N MET A 156 -3.48 1.90 -6.16
CA MET A 156 -4.27 2.45 -5.06
C MET A 156 -5.14 3.63 -5.52
N GLY A 157 -6.26 3.39 -6.20
CA GLY A 157 -7.17 4.42 -6.75
C GLY A 157 -7.96 5.26 -5.72
N TYR A 158 -7.30 5.66 -4.63
CA TYR A 158 -7.83 6.35 -3.47
C TYR A 158 -6.70 7.16 -2.78
N ASP A 159 -7.02 7.90 -1.71
CA ASP A 159 -6.08 8.83 -1.05
C ASP A 159 -5.48 9.90 -1.99
N LEU A 160 -6.14 10.20 -3.11
CA LEU A 160 -5.73 11.25 -4.04
C LEU A 160 -5.81 12.65 -3.42
N HIS A 161 -6.76 12.84 -2.50
CA HIS A 161 -7.07 14.12 -1.86
C HIS A 161 -7.43 13.95 -0.38
N GLY A 162 -6.96 14.86 0.45
CA GLY A 162 -7.19 14.86 1.89
C GLY A 162 -6.79 16.18 2.54
N ALA A 163 -6.78 16.23 3.87
CA ALA A 163 -6.49 17.47 4.60
C ALA A 163 -5.08 18.03 4.36
N TRP A 164 -4.16 17.20 3.87
CA TRP A 164 -2.80 17.58 3.46
C TRP A 164 -2.77 18.52 2.24
N ASP A 165 -3.81 18.52 1.40
CA ASP A 165 -3.96 19.43 0.24
C ASP A 165 -3.74 20.91 0.63
N ALA A 166 -4.08 21.30 1.86
CA ALA A 166 -3.89 22.64 2.39
C ALA A 166 -2.41 23.11 2.41
N ALA A 167 -1.46 22.19 2.49
CA ALA A 167 -0.02 22.49 2.42
C ALA A 167 0.50 22.58 0.98
N VAL A 168 -0.20 21.99 0.01
CA VAL A 168 0.22 21.89 -1.39
C VAL A 168 -0.24 23.14 -2.15
N LYS A 169 0.69 24.06 -2.41
CA LYS A 169 0.41 25.41 -2.97
C LYS A 169 -0.44 25.45 -4.25
N THR A 170 -0.37 24.42 -5.08
CA THR A 170 -1.12 24.30 -6.35
C THR A 170 -2.51 23.69 -6.19
N VAL A 171 -2.77 23.03 -5.06
CA VAL A 171 -3.99 22.26 -4.78
C VAL A 171 -4.85 23.00 -3.74
N GLY A 172 -4.23 23.42 -2.63
CA GLY A 172 -4.82 24.29 -1.62
C GLY A 172 -5.97 23.68 -0.82
N PRO A 173 -6.50 24.41 0.19
CA PRO A 173 -7.53 23.92 1.11
C PRO A 173 -8.94 23.91 0.47
N ILE A 174 -9.09 23.17 -0.62
CA ILE A 174 -10.31 22.99 -1.41
C ILE A 174 -10.72 21.51 -1.34
N ILE A 175 -11.97 21.25 -0.97
CA ILE A 175 -12.53 19.91 -0.84
C ILE A 175 -12.58 19.25 -2.22
N ARG A 176 -12.01 18.05 -2.30
CA ARG A 176 -12.02 17.16 -3.47
C ARG A 176 -12.34 15.73 -3.03
N PRO A 177 -12.93 14.89 -3.89
CA PRO A 177 -13.08 13.48 -3.60
C PRO A 177 -11.71 12.80 -3.54
N GLN A 178 -11.49 11.94 -2.55
CA GLN A 178 -10.26 11.14 -2.39
C GLN A 178 -10.01 10.12 -3.52
N SER A 179 -10.97 9.96 -4.45
CA SER A 179 -11.04 8.94 -5.48
C SER A 179 -11.99 9.48 -6.57
N ASP A 180 -11.43 10.23 -7.52
CA ASP A 180 -12.14 10.69 -8.71
C ASP A 180 -11.71 9.85 -9.90
N ILE A 181 -12.65 9.37 -10.71
CA ILE A 181 -12.31 8.58 -11.89
C ILE A 181 -11.46 9.35 -12.90
N ARG A 182 -11.54 10.68 -12.93
CA ARG A 182 -10.75 11.55 -13.83
C ARG A 182 -9.31 11.71 -13.37
N ASP A 183 -9.09 11.73 -12.06
CA ASP A 183 -7.74 11.78 -11.49
C ASP A 183 -7.09 10.39 -11.59
N ILE A 184 -7.83 9.31 -11.28
CA ILE A 184 -7.39 7.92 -11.52
C ILE A 184 -6.98 7.70 -12.99
N ASP A 185 -7.82 8.10 -13.95
CA ASP A 185 -7.51 7.98 -15.39
C ASP A 185 -6.23 8.74 -15.75
N LYS A 186 -6.08 9.99 -15.28
CA LYS A 186 -4.87 10.82 -15.45
C LYS A 186 -3.62 10.17 -14.86
N ASP A 187 -3.72 9.62 -13.65
CA ASP A 187 -2.55 9.10 -12.92
C ASP A 187 -2.18 7.67 -13.32
N LEU A 188 -3.04 6.99 -14.11
CA LEU A 188 -2.71 5.79 -14.86
C LEU A 188 -2.01 6.07 -16.20
N LEU A 189 -2.12 7.28 -16.77
CA LEU A 189 -1.53 7.62 -18.08
C LEU A 189 -0.03 7.29 -18.23
N PRO A 190 0.85 7.44 -17.21
CA PRO A 190 2.25 7.04 -17.33
C PRO A 190 2.42 5.55 -17.63
N LEU A 191 1.59 4.69 -17.00
CA LEU A 191 1.62 3.25 -17.21
C LEU A 191 1.26 2.88 -18.66
N TRP A 192 0.28 3.59 -19.23
CA TRP A 192 -0.15 3.39 -20.61
C TRP A 192 0.83 3.99 -21.63
N PHE A 193 1.60 5.02 -21.24
CA PHE A 193 2.67 5.58 -22.06
C PHE A 193 3.88 4.64 -22.17
N ASP A 194 4.16 3.89 -21.10
CA ASP A 194 5.21 2.86 -21.05
C ASP A 194 4.72 1.46 -21.54
N ASP A 195 3.62 1.42 -22.31
CA ASP A 195 3.00 0.20 -22.87
C ASP A 195 2.65 -0.90 -21.83
N LEU A 196 2.40 -0.57 -20.55
CA LEU A 196 2.04 -1.57 -19.52
C LEU A 196 0.70 -2.25 -19.85
N ASP A 197 0.65 -3.59 -19.80
CA ASP A 197 -0.57 -4.36 -20.06
C ASP A 197 -1.68 -4.02 -19.04
N PRO A 198 -2.84 -3.48 -19.45
CA PRO A 198 -3.93 -3.16 -18.53
C PRO A 198 -4.45 -4.38 -17.75
N HIS A 199 -4.32 -5.60 -18.27
CA HIS A 199 -4.69 -6.82 -17.54
C HIS A 199 -3.76 -7.09 -16.33
N LYS A 200 -2.59 -6.45 -16.26
CA LYS A 200 -1.70 -6.48 -15.11
C LYS A 200 -2.12 -5.50 -14.01
N VAL A 201 -3.09 -4.62 -14.21
CA VAL A 201 -3.45 -3.58 -13.22
C VAL A 201 -4.78 -3.91 -12.54
N ASN A 202 -4.72 -4.17 -11.23
CA ASN A 202 -5.90 -4.31 -10.38
C ASN A 202 -6.17 -2.99 -9.65
N LEU A 203 -7.34 -2.39 -9.87
CA LEU A 203 -7.71 -1.08 -9.29
C LEU A 203 -8.25 -1.25 -7.86
N GLY A 204 -7.53 -0.68 -6.89
CA GLY A 204 -7.94 -0.62 -5.50
C GLY A 204 -9.08 0.36 -5.27
N LEU A 205 -10.05 -0.06 -4.45
CA LEU A 205 -11.20 0.76 -4.02
C LEU A 205 -11.14 0.97 -2.51
N ALA A 206 -11.24 2.22 -2.05
CA ALA A 206 -11.27 2.53 -0.62
C ALA A 206 -12.62 2.16 0.00
N TYR A 207 -12.58 1.42 1.12
CA TYR A 207 -13.74 1.10 1.95
C TYR A 207 -13.76 1.97 3.24
N TYR A 208 -13.35 3.22 3.05
CA TYR A 208 -13.22 4.30 4.03
C TYR A 208 -13.32 5.65 3.31
N GLY A 209 -13.49 6.76 4.03
CA GLY A 209 -13.52 8.12 3.50
C GLY A 209 -12.52 9.06 4.18
N ARG A 210 -11.84 9.89 3.39
CA ARG A 210 -11.18 11.11 3.86
C ARG A 210 -12.19 12.23 4.10
N GLY A 211 -12.06 12.92 5.23
CA GLY A 211 -13.02 13.92 5.70
C GLY A 211 -12.41 15.29 5.99
N PHE A 212 -13.22 16.34 5.86
CA PHE A 212 -12.82 17.74 5.98
C PHE A 212 -13.72 18.53 6.95
N THR A 213 -13.18 19.55 7.60
CA THR A 213 -13.98 20.57 8.31
C THR A 213 -14.15 21.79 7.41
N VAL A 214 -15.38 22.04 6.93
CA VAL A 214 -15.71 23.16 6.01
C VAL A 214 -15.46 24.53 6.63
N SER A 215 -15.12 25.53 5.80
CA SER A 215 -14.99 26.93 6.23
C SER A 215 -16.33 27.66 6.38
N ASP A 216 -17.34 27.27 5.61
CA ASP A 216 -18.72 27.77 5.67
C ASP A 216 -19.68 26.58 5.65
N THR A 217 -20.58 26.47 6.63
CA THR A 217 -21.59 25.42 6.70
C THR A 217 -22.65 25.51 5.60
N LYS A 218 -22.67 26.59 4.81
CA LYS A 218 -23.46 26.70 3.57
C LYS A 218 -22.78 26.05 2.36
N CYS A 219 -21.50 25.69 2.46
CA CYS A 219 -20.72 25.09 1.38
C CYS A 219 -20.12 23.75 1.84
N MET A 220 -20.86 22.66 1.64
CA MET A 220 -20.52 21.30 2.11
C MET A 220 -20.34 20.31 0.95
N TYR A 221 -19.63 20.71 -0.10
CA TYR A 221 -19.45 19.92 -1.32
C TYR A 221 -18.04 20.10 -1.91
N PHE A 222 -17.71 19.38 -2.98
CA PHE A 222 -16.41 19.59 -3.64
C PHE A 222 -16.32 21.02 -4.22
N GLY A 223 -15.11 21.58 -4.24
CA GLY A 223 -14.87 22.97 -4.60
C GLY A 223 -15.07 23.98 -3.45
N CYS A 224 -15.72 23.60 -2.35
CA CYS A 224 -15.78 24.41 -1.12
C CYS A 224 -14.42 24.43 -0.40
N THR A 225 -14.15 25.47 0.40
CA THR A 225 -12.91 25.52 1.20
C THR A 225 -13.05 24.76 2.53
N PHE A 226 -11.93 24.24 3.05
CA PHE A 226 -11.84 23.63 4.37
C PHE A 226 -10.82 24.34 5.28
N THR A 227 -10.96 24.15 6.59
CA THR A 227 -10.07 24.71 7.63
C THR A 227 -9.14 23.66 8.24
N GLY A 228 -9.47 22.37 8.08
CA GLY A 228 -8.66 21.24 8.52
C GLY A 228 -9.31 19.90 8.18
N PRO A 229 -8.79 18.77 8.71
CA PRO A 229 -9.45 17.47 8.63
C PRO A 229 -10.83 17.51 9.32
N SER A 230 -11.68 16.52 9.04
CA SER A 230 -12.86 16.28 9.88
C SER A 230 -12.43 15.79 11.26
N LYS A 231 -13.27 16.00 12.28
CA LYS A 231 -13.09 15.37 13.59
C LYS A 231 -12.96 13.85 13.44
N ALA A 232 -12.17 13.24 14.32
CA ALA A 232 -12.03 11.79 14.40
C ALA A 232 -13.37 11.08 14.63
N SER A 233 -13.57 9.92 14.00
CA SER A 233 -14.73 9.05 14.30
C SER A 233 -14.49 8.30 15.61
N ASN A 234 -15.58 7.89 16.28
CA ASN A 234 -15.49 7.11 17.53
C ASN A 234 -14.70 5.80 17.36
N CYS A 235 -14.75 5.21 16.16
CA CYS A 235 -14.22 3.89 15.83
C CYS A 235 -12.79 3.94 15.27
N THR A 236 -12.53 4.88 14.34
CA THR A 236 -11.21 5.05 13.72
C THR A 236 -10.25 5.83 14.60
N GLN A 237 -10.79 6.78 15.39
CA GLN A 237 -10.06 7.67 16.31
C GLN A 237 -8.95 8.50 15.64
N THR A 238 -9.05 8.67 14.31
CA THR A 238 -8.11 9.41 13.45
C THR A 238 -8.84 10.56 12.80
N GLU A 239 -8.31 11.78 12.91
CA GLU A 239 -8.89 12.96 12.23
C GLU A 239 -8.78 12.83 10.71
N GLY A 240 -9.81 13.28 10.00
CA GLY A 240 -9.88 13.24 8.55
C GLY A 240 -10.00 11.83 7.95
N PHE A 241 -10.30 10.80 8.75
CA PHE A 241 -10.46 9.41 8.29
C PHE A 241 -11.64 8.71 8.97
N MET A 242 -12.51 8.08 8.18
CA MET A 242 -13.73 7.40 8.63
C MET A 242 -13.91 6.07 7.90
N SER A 243 -14.20 4.99 8.62
CA SER A 243 -14.56 3.68 8.06
C SER A 243 -15.96 3.71 7.42
N ASP A 244 -16.25 2.80 6.48
CA ASP A 244 -17.62 2.57 5.97
C ASP A 244 -18.56 1.90 7.01
N ARG A 245 -18.02 1.54 8.20
CA ARG A 245 -18.71 0.76 9.25
C ARG A 245 -18.28 1.16 10.65
#